data_AF-Q2L181-F1
#
_entry.id   AF-Q2L181-F1
#
_cell.length_a   1.000
_cell.length_b   1.000
_cell.length_c   1.000
_cell.angle_alpha   90.00
_cell.angle_beta   90.00
_cell.angle_gamma   90.00
#
_symmetry.space_group_name_H-M   'P 1'
#
loop_
_entity.id
_entity.type
_entity.pdbx_description
1 polymer ?
#
loop_
_entity_poly.entity_id
_entity_poly.type
_entity_poly.pdbx_seq_one_letter_code
_entity_poly.pdbx_strand_id
1 'polypeptide(L)'
;MPQRRPSLAHTELLNDATEIASILKAAIQPGHEAQARDGQGRLWPLKLMGCDWQAGIFFWRPRDLEQTRLQPGGMHLLTGNLAVELLISLPDDTRLQFQTNRPIVLSFSDDSVSMVSEFPAQLRRDTPYSATA
;
A
#
# COMPACT_ATOMS: atom_id res chain seq x y z
N MET A 1 7.17 -0.37 -28.01
CA MET A 1 6.43 -0.21 -26.74
C MET A 1 5.44 0.92 -26.91
N PRO A 2 4.12 0.69 -26.97
CA PRO A 2 3.16 1.79 -27.05
C PRO A 2 3.25 2.60 -25.75
N GLN A 3 3.60 3.89 -25.86
CA GLN A 3 3.54 4.82 -24.74
C GLN A 3 2.07 4.96 -24.32
N ARG A 4 1.71 4.43 -23.15
CA ARG A 4 0.40 4.66 -22.53
C ARG A 4 0.27 6.19 -22.37
N ARG A 5 -0.60 6.83 -23.17
CA ARG A 5 -0.88 8.26 -23.06
C ARG A 5 -1.21 8.56 -21.59
N PRO A 6 -0.70 9.64 -20.99
CA PRO A 6 -1.12 10.01 -19.64
C PRO A 6 -2.63 10.28 -19.69
N SER A 7 -3.40 9.37 -19.11
CA SER A 7 -4.80 9.64 -18.82
C SER A 7 -4.84 10.80 -17.85
N LEU A 8 -5.64 11.82 -18.14
CA LEU A 8 -5.97 12.84 -17.15
C LEU A 8 -6.52 12.12 -15.92
N ALA A 9 -6.07 12.49 -14.74
CA ALA A 9 -6.58 11.97 -13.48
C ALA A 9 -7.03 13.14 -12.63
N HIS A 10 -8.13 12.96 -11.91
CA HIS A 10 -8.52 13.85 -10.84
C HIS A 10 -7.78 13.41 -9.58
N THR A 11 -7.01 14.32 -8.99
CA THR A 11 -6.23 14.06 -7.78
C THR A 11 -6.87 14.76 -6.59
N GLU A 12 -7.17 13.99 -5.56
CA GLU A 12 -7.73 14.45 -4.30
C GLU A 12 -6.76 14.12 -3.16
N LEU A 13 -6.65 15.03 -2.19
CA LEU A 13 -5.95 14.78 -0.93
C LEU A 13 -6.97 14.77 0.20
N LEU A 14 -7.24 13.58 0.72
CA LEU A 14 -8.23 13.32 1.76
C LEU A 14 -7.55 13.38 3.12
N ASN A 15 -8.22 14.02 4.09
CA ASN A 15 -7.76 14.13 5.48
C ASN A 15 -8.87 13.78 6.50
N ASP A 16 -10.09 13.49 6.03
CA ASP A 16 -11.18 13.04 6.91
C ASP A 16 -10.98 11.56 7.26
N ALA A 17 -10.85 11.25 8.54
CA ALA A 17 -10.54 9.92 9.01
C ALA A 17 -11.64 8.89 8.67
N THR A 18 -12.90 9.31 8.66
CA THR A 18 -14.04 8.41 8.36
C THR A 18 -14.07 8.07 6.88
N GLU A 19 -13.85 9.06 6.02
CA GLU A 19 -13.72 8.86 4.57
C GLU A 19 -12.53 7.98 4.23
N ILE A 20 -11.35 8.24 4.81
CA ILE A 20 -10.13 7.43 4.62
C ILE A 20 -10.40 5.99 5.03
N ALA A 21 -10.96 5.75 6.23
CA ALA A 21 -11.25 4.42 6.71
C ALA A 21 -12.23 3.66 5.79
N SER A 22 -13.26 4.35 5.28
CA SER A 22 -14.22 3.78 4.33
C SER A 22 -13.55 3.33 3.04
N ILE A 23 -12.70 4.19 2.45
CA ILE A 23 -11.94 3.89 1.24
C ILE A 23 -10.98 2.72 1.47
N LEU A 24 -10.22 2.76 2.57
CA LEU A 24 -9.25 1.71 2.89
C LEU A 24 -9.91 0.37 3.19
N LYS A 25 -11.09 0.35 3.79
CA LYS A 25 -11.85 -0.89 3.99
C LYS A 25 -12.21 -1.57 2.66
N ALA A 26 -12.54 -0.79 1.63
CA ALA A 26 -12.81 -1.31 0.30
C ALA A 26 -11.52 -1.68 -0.46
N ALA A 27 -10.44 -0.91 -0.26
CA ALA A 27 -9.17 -1.11 -0.97
C ALA A 27 -8.30 -2.23 -0.38
N ILE A 28 -8.34 -2.46 0.93
CA ILE A 28 -7.54 -3.47 1.62
C ILE A 28 -8.29 -4.80 1.59
N GLN A 29 -8.35 -5.34 0.37
CA GLN A 29 -8.93 -6.64 0.08
C GLN A 29 -7.86 -7.54 -0.55
N PRO A 30 -7.92 -8.86 -0.30
CA PRO A 30 -7.04 -9.79 -1.00
C PRO A 30 -7.23 -9.67 -2.52
N GLY A 31 -6.14 -9.54 -3.25
CA GLY A 31 -6.14 -9.56 -4.73
C GLY A 31 -5.89 -8.21 -5.41
N HIS A 32 -6.02 -7.08 -4.72
CA HIS A 32 -5.59 -5.80 -5.28
C HIS A 32 -4.07 -5.73 -5.41
N GLU A 33 -3.60 -5.12 -6.50
CA GLU A 33 -2.18 -4.87 -6.70
C GLU A 33 -1.73 -3.75 -5.78
N ALA A 34 -0.71 -4.04 -4.95
CA ALA A 34 -0.14 -3.06 -4.05
C ALA A 34 1.37 -3.19 -3.95
N GLN A 35 2.02 -2.07 -3.66
CA GLN A 35 3.46 -1.94 -3.52
C GLN A 35 3.77 -0.99 -2.36
N ALA A 36 4.89 -1.22 -1.68
CA ALA A 36 5.49 -0.25 -0.78
C ALA A 36 6.66 0.45 -1.47
N ARG A 37 6.83 1.75 -1.25
CA ARG A 37 7.94 2.56 -1.73
C ARG A 37 8.76 3.05 -0.55
N ASP A 38 10.05 2.73 -0.51
CA ASP A 38 10.94 3.25 0.55
C ASP A 38 11.46 4.66 0.23
N GLY A 39 12.13 5.28 1.20
CA GLY A 39 12.74 6.62 1.05
C GLY A 39 13.88 6.69 0.02
N GLN A 40 14.36 5.56 -0.50
CA GLN A 40 15.33 5.49 -1.59
C GLN A 40 14.64 5.27 -2.96
N GLY A 41 13.30 5.26 -2.98
CA GLY A 41 12.50 5.04 -4.17
C GLY A 41 12.40 3.58 -4.61
N ARG A 42 12.86 2.62 -3.81
CA ARG A 42 12.71 1.19 -4.15
C ARG A 42 11.27 0.77 -3.97
N LEU A 43 10.79 -0.05 -4.90
CA LEU A 43 9.44 -0.60 -4.91
C LEU A 43 9.45 -2.04 -4.44
N TRP A 44 8.57 -2.33 -3.49
CA TRP A 44 8.43 -3.62 -2.82
C TRP A 44 7.04 -4.18 -3.11
N PRO A 45 6.89 -5.16 -4.00
CA PRO A 45 5.61 -5.79 -4.26
C PRO A 45 5.08 -6.43 -2.98
N LEU A 46 3.82 -6.16 -2.63
CA LEU A 46 3.21 -6.69 -1.41
C LEU A 46 1.85 -7.34 -1.68
N LYS A 47 1.34 -8.02 -0.65
CA LYS A 47 -0.02 -8.53 -0.56
C LYS A 47 -0.70 -7.84 0.62
N LEU A 48 -1.89 -7.30 0.36
CA LEU A 48 -2.80 -6.84 1.41
C LEU A 48 -3.55 -8.06 1.96
N MET A 49 -3.54 -8.22 3.27
CA MET A 49 -4.09 -9.40 3.95
C MET A 49 -5.46 -9.13 4.56
N GLY A 50 -5.70 -7.90 5.01
CA GLY A 50 -6.95 -7.48 5.63
C GLY A 50 -6.74 -6.24 6.53
N CYS A 51 -7.81 -5.82 7.21
CA CYS A 51 -7.75 -4.71 8.16
C CYS A 51 -8.59 -4.98 9.41
N ASP A 52 -8.20 -4.35 10.51
CA ASP A 52 -9.05 -4.13 11.68
C ASP A 52 -9.48 -2.67 11.67
N TRP A 53 -10.75 -2.44 11.31
CA TRP A 53 -11.33 -1.11 11.17
C TRP A 53 -11.67 -0.46 12.51
N GLN A 54 -11.82 -1.23 13.59
CA GLN A 54 -12.03 -0.67 14.92
C GLN A 54 -10.73 -0.12 15.48
N ALA A 55 -9.63 -0.85 15.27
CA ALA A 55 -8.29 -0.43 15.66
C ALA A 55 -7.64 0.54 14.65
N GLY A 56 -8.20 0.69 13.44
CA GLY A 56 -7.62 1.55 12.40
C GLY A 56 -6.27 1.04 11.92
N ILE A 57 -6.10 -0.28 11.80
CA ILE A 57 -4.86 -0.91 11.35
C ILE A 57 -5.12 -1.86 10.18
N PHE A 58 -4.07 -2.16 9.43
CA PHE A 58 -4.11 -3.16 8.39
C PHE A 58 -2.86 -4.00 8.31
N PHE A 59 -3.05 -5.17 7.71
CA PHE A 59 -2.08 -6.23 7.62
C PHE A 59 -1.64 -6.37 6.18
N TRP A 60 -0.34 -6.41 5.97
CA TRP A 60 0.26 -6.66 4.67
C TRP A 60 1.49 -7.53 4.81
N ARG A 61 2.04 -8.00 3.71
CA ARG A 61 3.33 -8.68 3.69
C ARG A 61 3.99 -8.54 2.33
N PRO A 62 5.33 -8.59 2.23
CA PRO A 62 5.97 -8.70 0.93
C PRO A 62 5.46 -9.90 0.15
N ARG A 63 5.30 -9.74 -1.15
CA ARG A 63 4.70 -10.76 -2.03
C ARG A 63 5.52 -12.05 -2.07
N ASP A 64 6.84 -11.89 -2.09
CA ASP A 64 7.85 -12.95 -2.06
C ASP A 64 8.91 -12.58 -1.01
N LEU A 65 8.92 -13.31 0.10
CA LEU A 65 9.82 -13.03 1.22
C LEU A 65 11.27 -13.32 0.87
N GLU A 66 11.54 -14.41 0.15
CA GLU A 66 12.89 -14.81 -0.22
C GLU A 66 13.51 -13.83 -1.20
N GLN A 67 12.75 -13.43 -2.22
CA GLN A 67 13.19 -12.37 -3.12
C GLN A 67 13.41 -11.04 -2.40
N THR A 68 12.58 -10.72 -1.41
CA THR A 68 12.75 -9.51 -0.60
C THR A 68 14.05 -9.56 0.20
N ARG A 69 14.37 -10.68 0.87
CA ARG A 69 15.61 -10.85 1.65
C ARG A 69 16.87 -10.60 0.82
N LEU A 70 16.87 -11.01 -0.46
CA LEU A 70 18.00 -10.89 -1.36
C LEU A 70 18.21 -9.47 -1.90
N GLN A 71 17.18 -8.61 -1.86
CA GLN A 71 17.27 -7.26 -2.39
C GLN A 71 17.96 -6.30 -1.41
N PRO A 72 18.76 -5.32 -1.89
CA PRO A 72 19.32 -4.27 -1.06
C PRO A 72 18.23 -3.51 -0.29
N GLY A 73 18.36 -3.43 1.04
CA GLY A 73 17.35 -2.81 1.90
C GLY A 73 16.22 -3.75 2.35
N GLY A 74 16.12 -4.95 1.77
CA GLY A 74 15.05 -5.90 2.08
C GLY A 74 15.02 -6.34 3.54
N MET A 75 16.18 -6.55 4.15
CA MET A 75 16.26 -6.84 5.58
C MET A 75 15.78 -5.68 6.45
N HIS A 76 15.97 -4.42 6.02
CA HIS A 76 15.44 -3.27 6.75
C HIS A 76 13.91 -3.17 6.62
N LEU A 77 13.35 -3.54 5.46
CA LEU A 77 11.90 -3.68 5.28
C LEU A 77 11.36 -4.79 6.19
N LEU A 78 11.96 -5.98 6.14
CA LEU A 78 11.53 -7.18 6.86
C LEU A 78 11.65 -7.06 8.39
N THR A 79 12.45 -6.10 8.88
CA THR A 79 12.60 -5.80 10.31
C THR A 79 11.81 -4.57 10.75
N GLY A 80 11.00 -3.97 9.86
CA GLY A 80 10.19 -2.80 10.18
C GLY A 80 10.99 -1.52 10.38
N ASN A 81 12.25 -1.50 9.95
CA ASN A 81 13.15 -0.37 10.12
C ASN A 81 13.03 0.68 9.01
N LEU A 82 12.23 0.42 7.98
CA LEU A 82 11.92 1.37 6.92
C LEU A 82 10.52 1.94 7.11
N ALA A 83 10.43 3.27 7.12
CA ALA A 83 9.18 3.93 6.79
C ALA A 83 8.93 3.76 5.29
N VAL A 84 7.68 3.49 4.92
CA VAL A 84 7.32 3.23 3.52
C VAL A 84 6.04 3.94 3.17
N GLU A 85 5.92 4.31 1.91
CA GLU A 85 4.68 4.75 1.32
C GLU A 85 3.98 3.58 0.65
N LEU A 86 2.67 3.45 0.83
CA LEU A 86 1.90 2.43 0.12
C LEU A 86 1.24 3.01 -1.12
N LEU A 87 1.27 2.20 -2.16
CA LEU A 87 0.68 2.44 -3.47
C LEU A 87 -0.28 1.28 -3.75
N ILE A 88 -1.57 1.56 -3.89
CA ILE A 88 -2.61 0.57 -4.17
C ILE A 88 -3.28 0.93 -5.49
N SER A 89 -3.35 -0.02 -6.41
CA SER A 89 -4.12 0.10 -7.67
C SER A 89 -5.44 -0.65 -7.52
N LEU A 90 -6.54 0.04 -7.76
CA LEU A 90 -7.89 -0.51 -7.73
C LEU A 90 -8.35 -0.94 -9.15
N PRO A 91 -9.36 -1.82 -9.26
CA PRO A 91 -9.82 -2.35 -10.55
C PRO A 91 -10.38 -1.30 -11.52
N ASP A 92 -10.83 -0.16 -11.01
CA ASP A 92 -11.36 0.98 -11.77
C ASP A 92 -10.26 1.96 -12.22
N ASP A 93 -8.99 1.52 -12.24
CA ASP A 93 -7.79 2.34 -12.50
C ASP A 93 -7.54 3.45 -11.44
N THR A 94 -8.33 3.53 -10.37
CA THR A 94 -8.07 4.43 -9.24
C THR A 94 -6.78 4.02 -8.53
N ARG A 95 -5.97 5.01 -8.13
CA ARG A 95 -4.74 4.79 -7.37
C ARG A 95 -4.81 5.48 -6.03
N LEU A 96 -4.45 4.76 -4.98
CA LEU A 96 -4.33 5.27 -3.62
C LEU A 96 -2.84 5.34 -3.25
N GLN A 97 -2.45 6.45 -2.66
CA GLN A 97 -1.09 6.69 -2.19
C GLN A 97 -1.13 7.31 -0.80
N PHE A 98 -0.42 6.70 0.15
CA PHE A 98 -0.34 7.22 1.51
C PHE A 98 0.94 6.77 2.22
N GLN A 99 1.45 7.63 3.10
CA GLN A 99 2.58 7.29 3.94
C GLN A 99 2.13 6.33 5.03
N THR A 100 2.95 5.32 5.28
CA THR A 100 2.87 4.52 6.50
C THR A 100 4.08 4.84 7.35
N ASN A 101 3.89 4.86 8.66
CA ASN A 101 4.99 4.86 9.59
C ASN A 101 5.81 3.56 9.44
N ARG A 102 6.81 3.38 10.31
CA ARG A 102 7.50 2.09 10.39
C ARG A 102 6.49 0.99 10.77
N PRO A 103 6.34 -0.07 9.96
CA PRO A 103 5.40 -1.13 10.27
C PRO A 103 5.89 -1.95 11.47
N ILE A 104 4.95 -2.44 12.26
CA ILE A 104 5.23 -3.47 13.26
C ILE A 104 5.34 -4.80 12.53
N VAL A 105 6.41 -5.56 12.82
CA VAL A 105 6.65 -6.87 12.21
C VAL A 105 6.18 -7.97 13.15
N LEU A 106 5.32 -8.85 12.64
CA LEU A 106 4.93 -10.10 13.26
C LEU A 106 5.62 -11.25 12.52
N SER A 107 6.51 -11.96 13.20
CA SER A 107 7.16 -13.15 12.69
C SER A 107 6.49 -14.39 13.27
N PHE A 108 6.24 -15.38 12.43
CA PHE A 108 5.58 -16.62 12.82
C PHE A 108 6.58 -17.79 12.80
N SER A 109 6.21 -18.90 13.43
CA SER A 109 7.07 -20.08 13.54
C SER A 109 7.28 -20.83 12.22
N ASP A 110 6.47 -20.53 11.19
CA ASP A 110 6.58 -21.07 9.84
C ASP A 110 7.42 -20.18 8.91
N ASP A 111 8.23 -19.28 9.50
CA ASP A 111 9.05 -18.26 8.82
C ASP A 111 8.25 -17.24 8.00
N SER A 112 6.92 -17.27 8.07
CA SER A 112 6.08 -16.23 7.48
C SER A 112 6.17 -14.94 8.30
N VAL A 113 5.90 -13.83 7.63
CA VAL A 113 5.93 -12.49 8.22
C VAL A 113 4.66 -11.74 7.82
N SER A 114 4.09 -11.02 8.78
CA SER A 114 3.07 -10.01 8.56
C SER A 114 3.55 -8.66 9.07
N MET A 115 3.24 -7.61 8.32
CA MET A 115 3.49 -6.22 8.61
C MET A 115 2.17 -5.59 9.04
N VAL A 116 2.20 -4.82 10.13
CA VAL A 116 1.04 -4.09 10.65
C VAL A 116 1.32 -2.59 10.52
N SER A 117 0.38 -1.88 9.92
CA SER A 117 0.44 -0.43 9.76
C SER A 117 -0.90 0.19 10.17
N GLU A 118 -0.85 1.40 10.72
CA GLU A 118 -2.04 2.20 11.01
C GLU A 118 -2.61 2.81 9.73
N PHE A 119 -3.91 3.12 9.75
CA PHE A 119 -4.52 3.96 8.74
C PHE A 119 -3.86 5.34 8.72
N PRO A 120 -3.61 5.89 7.52
CA PRO A 120 -2.91 7.15 7.38
C PRO A 120 -3.81 8.31 7.80
N ALA A 121 -3.19 9.39 8.27
CA ALA A 121 -3.90 10.66 8.49
C ALA A 121 -4.23 11.39 7.18
N GLN A 122 -3.50 11.07 6.09
CA GLN A 122 -3.70 11.67 4.77
C GLN A 122 -3.64 10.60 3.70
N LEU A 123 -4.57 10.66 2.75
CA LEU A 123 -4.62 9.75 1.62
C LEU A 123 -4.75 10.55 0.33
N ARG A 124 -3.83 10.31 -0.61
CA ARG A 124 -3.97 10.79 -1.98
C ARG A 124 -4.75 9.75 -2.78
N ARG A 125 -5.79 10.21 -3.48
CA ARG A 125 -6.56 9.42 -4.43
C ARG A 125 -6.41 10.04 -5.81
N ASP A 126 -5.98 9.25 -6.79
CA ASP A 126 -5.99 9.62 -8.20
C ASP A 126 -7.05 8.76 -8.91
N THR A 127 -8.18 9.36 -9.29
CA THR A 127 -9.22 8.68 -10.09
C THR A 127 -9.03 9.01 -11.56
N PRO A 128 -9.10 8.03 -12.48
CA PRO A 128 -9.00 8.32 -13.91
C PRO A 128 -10.12 9.26 -14.35
N TYR A 129 -9.80 10.23 -15.19
CA TYR A 129 -10.79 11.09 -15.82
C TYR A 129 -11.48 10.28 -16.93
N SER A 130 -12.64 9.71 -16.63
CA SER A 130 -13.54 9.22 -17.65
C SER A 130 -14.21 10.43 -18.29
N ALA A 131 -13.71 10.83 -19.46
CA ALA A 131 -14.48 11.69 -20.36
C ALA A 131 -15.66 10.86 -20.90
N THR A 132 -16.72 10.72 -20.12
CA THR A 132 -18.03 10.34 -20.65
C THR A 132 -18.53 11.52 -21.48
N ALA A 133 -18.42 11.38 -22.80
CA ALA A 133 -19.22 12.12 -23.78
C ALA A 133 -20.55 11.39 -23.99
#